data_AF-A0A7Z0BM60-F1
#
_entry.id   AF-A0A7Z0BM60-F1
#
_cell.length_a   1.000
_cell.length_b   1.000
_cell.length_c   1.000
_cell.angle_alpha   90.00
_cell.angle_beta   90.00
_cell.angle_gamma   90.00
#
_symmetry.space_group_name_H-M   'P 1'
#
loop_
_entity.id
_entity.type
_entity.pdbx_description
1 polymer ?
#
loop_
_entity_poly.entity_id
_entity_poly.type
_entity_poly.pdbx_seq_one_letter_code
_entity_poly.pdbx_strand_id
1 'polypeptide(L)' 'MGSQAARNLIKRVCAAYRTRRSNLHHGNHGPKESTRRERNESRPVTFRPDSAHPYDQRNLSFPWMRAPSHCGYSRAG' A
#
# COMPACT_ATOMS: atom_id res chain seq x y z
N MET A 1 2.71 -11.73 -10.20
CA MET A 1 2.11 -10.61 -9.43
C MET A 1 2.98 -10.33 -8.21
N GLY A 2 4.10 -9.60 -8.37
CA GLY A 2 5.15 -9.53 -7.33
C GLY A 2 5.27 -8.21 -6.56
N SER A 3 4.48 -7.17 -6.85
CA SER A 3 4.84 -5.80 -6.40
C SER A 3 3.67 -4.88 -6.04
N GLN A 4 2.43 -5.38 -6.05
CA GLN A 4 1.25 -4.54 -5.82
C GLN A 4 1.18 -4.01 -4.38
N ALA A 5 1.53 -4.84 -3.40
CA ALA A 5 1.55 -4.46 -1.99
C ALA A 5 2.58 -3.34 -1.73
N ALA A 6 3.81 -3.51 -2.23
CA ALA A 6 4.88 -2.52 -2.10
C ALA A 6 4.53 -1.19 -2.79
N ARG A 7 4.00 -1.24 -4.02
CA ARG A 7 3.58 -0.05 -4.76
C ARG A 7 2.49 0.73 -4.04
N ASN A 8 1.51 0.04 -3.46
CA ASN A 8 0.42 0.68 -2.73
C ASN A 8 0.91 1.34 -1.44
N LEU A 9 1.87 0.72 -0.73
CA LEU A 9 2.52 1.33 0.43
C LEU A 9 3.21 2.64 0.08
N ILE A 10 4.03 2.63 -0.98
CA ILE A 10 4.74 3.84 -1.45
C ILE A 10 3.75 4.96 -1.77
N LYS A 11 2.65 4.64 -2.48
CA LYS A 11 1.61 5.63 -2.79
C LYS A 11 0.98 6.23 -1.54
N ARG A 12 0.71 5.44 -0.50
CA ARG A 12 0.12 5.92 0.77
C ARG A 12 1.08 6.84 1.51
N VAL A 13 2.37 6.51 1.55
CA VAL A 13 3.40 7.38 2.14
C VAL A 13 3.46 8.71 1.40
N CYS A 14 3.55 8.69 0.07
CA CYS A 14 3.57 9.91 -0.75
C CYS A 14 2.32 10.77 -0.53
N ALA A 15 1.14 10.16 -0.47
CA ALA A 15 -0.11 10.86 -0.22
C ALA A 15 -0.12 11.52 1.16
N ALA A 16 0.34 10.83 2.20
CA ALA A 16 0.37 11.36 3.56
C ALA A 16 1.28 12.61 3.67
N TYR A 17 2.48 12.56 3.10
CA TYR A 17 3.39 13.71 3.10
C TYR A 17 2.88 14.87 2.24
N ARG A 18 2.20 14.59 1.12
CA ARG A 18 1.56 15.62 0.30
C ARG A 18 0.46 16.34 1.08
N THR A 19 -0.41 15.60 1.76
CA THR A 19 -1.47 16.16 2.59
C THR A 19 -0.90 16.98 3.74
N ARG A 20 0.16 16.51 4.41
CA ARG A 20 0.83 17.28 5.48
C ARG A 20 1.39 18.60 4.95
N ARG A 21 2.11 18.58 3.82
CA ARG A 21 2.65 19.80 3.20
C ARG A 21 1.53 20.77 2.80
N SER A 22 0.44 20.25 2.26
CA SER A 22 -0.74 21.06 1.94
C SER A 22 -1.32 21.73 3.18
N ASN A 23 -1.53 20.99 4.28
CA ASN A 23 -2.07 21.58 5.52
C ASN A 23 -1.15 22.65 6.13
N LEU A 24 0.18 22.49 6.01
CA LEU A 24 1.14 23.49 6.44
C LEU A 24 1.07 24.77 5.61
N HIS A 25 0.86 24.66 4.29
CA HIS A 25 0.69 25.81 3.40
C HIS A 25 -0.63 26.54 3.63
N HIS A 26 -1.72 25.81 3.87
CA HIS A 26 -3.04 26.39 4.12
C HIS A 26 -3.16 27.03 5.52
N GLY A 27 -2.15 26.92 6.38
CA GLY A 27 -2.18 27.53 7.72
C GLY A 27 -3.06 26.77 8.73
N ASN A 28 -3.50 25.54 8.41
CA ASN A 28 -4.34 24.70 9.30
C ASN A 28 -3.65 24.30 10.62
N HIS A 29 -2.36 24.62 10.78
CA HIS A 29 -1.58 24.35 11.99
C HIS A 29 -1.17 25.63 12.73
N GLY A 30 -1.68 26.78 12.32
CA GLY A 30 -1.32 28.08 12.89
C GLY A 30 -0.15 28.76 12.16
N PRO A 31 0.25 29.95 12.61
CA PRO A 31 1.38 30.69 12.04
C PRO A 31 2.70 29.91 12.12
N LYS A 32 3.68 30.32 11.32
CA LYS A 32 5.02 29.69 11.21
C LYS A 32 5.68 29.42 12.56
N GLU A 33 5.53 30.35 13.50
CA GLU A 33 6.10 30.33 14.84
C GLU A 33 5.26 29.54 15.87
N SER A 34 4.14 28.95 15.47
CA SER A 34 3.29 28.24 16.42
C SER A 34 3.92 26.91 16.84
N THR A 35 3.92 26.65 18.15
CA THR A 35 4.40 25.39 18.73
C THR A 35 3.68 24.18 18.13
N ARG A 36 2.42 24.34 17.70
CA ARG A 36 1.63 23.30 17.04
C ARG A 36 2.20 22.96 15.66
N ARG A 37 2.59 23.97 14.88
CA ARG A 37 3.21 23.79 13.57
C ARG A 37 4.60 23.19 13.70
N GLU A 38 5.42 23.70 14.61
CA GLU A 38 6.77 23.17 14.88
C GLU A 38 6.71 21.70 15.31
N ARG A 39 5.74 21.34 16.16
CA ARG A 39 5.49 19.95 16.55
C ARG A 39 5.07 19.06 15.36
N ASN A 40 4.25 19.58 14.45
CA ASN A 40 3.82 18.83 13.25
C ASN A 40 4.93 18.75 12.19
N GLU A 41 5.84 19.73 12.14
CA GLU A 41 6.99 19.72 11.24
C GLU A 41 8.12 18.80 11.74
N SER A 42 8.35 18.75 13.05
CA SER A 42 9.37 17.88 13.67
C SER A 42 8.96 16.41 13.78
N ARG A 43 7.66 16.11 13.89
CA ARG A 43 7.17 14.73 14.03
C ARG A 43 6.99 14.02 12.68
N PRO A 44 7.57 12.83 12.46
CA PRO A 44 7.29 12.04 11.26
C PRO A 44 5.84 11.52 11.25
N VAL A 45 5.30 11.26 10.06
CA VAL A 45 3.97 10.63 9.93
C VAL A 45 4.12 9.13 10.23
N THR A 46 3.49 8.65 11.29
CA THR A 46 3.52 7.24 11.70
C THR A 46 2.24 6.52 11.29
N PHE A 47 2.38 5.36 10.66
CA PHE A 47 1.27 4.46 10.36
C PHE A 47 1.09 3.46 11.50
N ARG A 48 -0.15 3.00 11.72
CA ARG A 48 -0.41 1.95 12.73
C ARG A 48 0.24 0.63 12.26
N PRO A 49 0.84 -0.17 13.15
CA PRO A 49 1.45 -1.45 12.78
C PRO A 49 0.45 -2.37 12.05
N ASP A 50 -0.81 -2.36 12.47
CA ASP A 50 -1.87 -3.18 11.87
C ASP A 50 -2.52 -2.56 10.61
N SER A 51 -2.03 -1.40 10.15
CA SER A 51 -2.56 -0.73 8.95
C SER A 51 -1.86 -1.15 7.64
N ALA A 52 -1.02 -2.18 7.74
CA ALA A 52 -0.41 -2.84 6.60
C ALA A 52 -1.48 -3.30 5.60
N HIS A 53 -1.15 -3.26 4.31
CA HIS A 53 -2.06 -3.81 3.31
C HIS A 53 -2.24 -5.31 3.57
N PRO A 54 -3.48 -5.81 3.69
CA PRO A 54 -3.71 -7.25 3.78
C PRO A 54 -3.14 -7.89 2.52
N TYR A 55 -2.17 -8.78 2.72
CA TYR A 55 -1.56 -9.54 1.64
C TYR A 55 -2.57 -10.59 1.18
N ASP A 56 -3.20 -10.38 0.03
CA ASP A 56 -4.12 -11.36 -0.55
C ASP A 56 -3.33 -12.56 -1.08
N GLN A 57 -3.48 -13.70 -0.41
CA GLN A 57 -2.81 -14.97 -0.74
C GLN A 57 -3.09 -15.46 -2.17
N ARG A 58 -4.15 -14.97 -2.82
CA ARG A 58 -4.49 -15.31 -4.21
C ARG A 58 -3.52 -14.71 -5.24
N ASN A 59 -2.71 -13.73 -4.84
CA ASN A 59 -1.63 -13.18 -5.69
C ASN A 59 -0.42 -14.14 -5.83
N LEU A 60 -0.40 -15.24 -5.09
CA LEU A 60 0.51 -16.39 -5.28
C LEU A 60 -0.10 -17.42 -6.24
N SER A 61 -0.68 -16.96 -7.35
CA SER A 61 -1.04 -17.89 -8.43
C SER A 61 0.24 -18.25 -9.18
N PHE A 62 0.80 -19.43 -8.89
CA PHE A 62 1.79 -20.06 -9.75
C PHE A 62 1.06 -20.58 -11.00
N PRO A 63 1.23 -19.95 -12.18
CA PRO A 63 0.43 -20.31 -13.36
C PRO A 63 0.76 -21.70 -13.92
N TRP A 64 1.83 -22.32 -13.43
CA TRP A 64 2.30 -23.63 -13.89
C TRP A 64 1.64 -24.81 -13.16
N MET A 65 0.91 -24.58 -12.06
CA MET A 65 0.04 -25.61 -11.46
C MET A 65 -1.35 -25.59 -12.09
N ARG A 66 -1.39 -25.60 -13.42
CA ARG A 66 -2.54 -26.10 -14.17
C ARG A 66 -2.02 -27.31 -14.92
N ALA A 67 -1.98 -28.44 -14.23
CA ALA A 67 -1.72 -29.72 -14.87
C ALA A 67 -2.68 -29.84 -16.07
N PRO A 68 -2.21 -30.21 -17.27
CA PRO A 68 -3.11 -30.61 -18.33
C PRO A 68 -3.72 -31.96 -17.93
N SER A 69 -4.72 -31.95 -17.06
CA SER A 69 -5.67 -33.04 -16.96
C SER A 69 -6.49 -32.96 -18.23
N HIS A 70 -6.03 -33.64 -19.28
CA HIS A 70 -6.77 -34.37 -20.33
C HIS A 70 -5.77 -34.80 -21.42
N CYS A 71 -4.79 -35.63 -21.02
CA CYS A 71 -4.28 -36.66 -21.93
C CYS A 71 -5.25 -37.85 -21.87
N GLY A 72 -5.49 -38.47 -23.02
CA GLY A 72 -6.67 -39.27 -23.32
C GLY A 72 -6.93 -40.48 -22.43
N TYR A 73 -8.21 -40.84 -22.36
CA TYR A 73 -8.62 -42.24 -22.21
C TYR A 73 -9.64 -42.56 -23.31
N SER A 74 -9.19 -43.41 -24.24
CA SER A 74 -10.00 -44.07 -25.26
C SER A 74 -11.26 -44.68 -24.67
N ARG A 75 -12.40 -44.53 -25.34
CA ARG A 75 -13.53 -45.43 -25.15
C ARG A 75 -13.79 -46.14 -26.48
N ALA A 76 -13.35 -47.39 -26.52
CA ALA A 76 -13.80 -48.41 -27.44
C ALA A 76 -15.28 -48.73 -27.16
N GLY A 77 -16.03 -49.12 -28.20
CA GLY A 77 -17.41 -49.58 -28.13
C GLY A 77 -18.25 -49.02 -29.26
#